data_AF-A0A5C4QYN9-F1
#
_entry.id   AF-A0A5C4QYN9-F1
#
_cell.length_a   1.000
_cell.length_b   1.000
_cell.length_c   1.000
_cell.angle_alpha   90.00
_cell.angle_beta   90.00
_cell.angle_gamma   90.00
#
_symmetry.space_group_name_H-M   'P 1'
#
loop_
_entity.id
_entity.type
_entity.pdbx_description
1 polymer ?
#
loop_
_entity_poly.entity_id
_entity_poly.type
_entity_poly.pdbx_seq_one_letter_code
_entity_poly.pdbx_strand_id
1 'polypeptide(L)' 'MSTEARVIDAARLMRAGGVEAVAIVDADGNPVGIVTGSDLIALLAR' A
#
# COMPACT_ATOMS: atom_id res chain seq x y z
N MET A 1 -15.97 6.73 9.66
CA MET A 1 -14.71 6.93 8.92
C MET A 1 -13.96 5.62 8.98
N SER A 2 -14.16 4.76 7.98
CA SER A 2 -13.49 3.46 7.90
C SER A 2 -12.24 3.66 7.05
N THR A 3 -11.09 3.90 7.68
CA THR A 3 -9.82 4.16 6.97
C THR A 3 -9.11 2.84 6.63
N GLU A 4 -9.85 1.87 6.11
CA GLU A 4 -9.27 0.61 5.64
C GLU A 4 -9.05 0.73 4.13
N ALA A 5 -7.81 1.07 3.75
CA ALA A 5 -7.40 0.96 2.35
C ALA A 5 -7.21 -0.53 2.02
N ARG A 6 -7.82 -0.99 0.93
CA ARG A 6 -7.67 -2.39 0.52
C ARG A 6 -6.30 -2.57 -0.11
N VAL A 7 -5.71 -3.76 0.07
CA VAL A 7 -4.43 -4.14 -0.53
C VAL A 7 -4.41 -3.93 -2.06
N ILE A 8 -5.54 -4.15 -2.73
CA ILE A 8 -5.68 -3.93 -4.18
C ILE A 8 -5.52 -2.46 -4.58
N ASP A 9 -5.86 -1.51 -3.70
CA ASP A 9 -5.71 -0.09 -3.97
C ASP A 9 -4.23 0.32 -3.92
N ALA A 10 -3.44 -0.26 -3.00
CA ALA A 10 -1.98 -0.09 -2.99
C ALA A 10 -1.34 -0.65 -4.27
N ALA A 11 -1.74 -1.85 -4.71
CA ALA A 11 -1.24 -2.44 -5.95
C ALA A 11 -1.56 -1.60 -7.19
N ARG A 12 -2.75 -0.98 -7.23
CA ARG A 12 -3.14 -0.05 -8.31
C ARG A 12 -2.31 1.21 -8.29
N LEU A 13 -2.05 1.79 -7.11
CA LEU A 13 -1.19 2.97 -6.98
C LEU A 13 0.24 2.68 -7.42
N MET A 14 0.81 1.55 -7.01
CA MET A 14 2.13 1.09 -7.48
C MET A 14 2.19 1.01 -9.01
N ARG A 15 1.21 0.32 -9.61
CA ARG A 15 1.13 0.16 -11.07
C ARG A 15 0.96 1.50 -11.80
N ALA A 16 0.09 2.37 -11.30
CA ALA A 16 -0.18 3.66 -11.94
C ALA A 16 1.02 4.62 -11.83
N GLY A 17 1.71 4.61 -10.70
CA GLY A 17 2.89 5.44 -10.46
C GLY A 17 4.20 4.86 -11.02
N GLY A 18 4.22 3.59 -11.45
CA GLY A 18 5.45 2.91 -11.84
C GLY A 18 6.44 2.72 -10.68
N VAL A 19 5.92 2.60 -9.45
CA VAL A 19 6.70 2.47 -8.22
C VAL A 19 6.49 1.10 -7.58
N GLU A 20 7.49 0.62 -6.83
CA GLU A 20 7.48 -0.69 -6.18
C GLU A 20 6.92 -0.70 -4.76
N ALA A 21 6.67 0.49 -4.21
CA ALA A 21 6.19 0.67 -2.84
C ALA A 21 5.29 1.90 -2.72
N VAL A 22 4.39 1.86 -1.73
CA VAL A 22 3.47 2.95 -1.38
C VAL A 22 3.59 3.24 0.11
N ALA A 23 3.71 4.53 0.46
CA ALA A 23 3.70 4.98 1.84
C ALA A 23 2.28 4.95 2.42
N ILE A 24 2.15 4.44 3.64
CA ILE A 24 0.94 4.59 4.45
C ILE A 24 1.11 5.88 5.24
N VAL A 25 0.12 6.76 5.15
CA VAL A 25 0.08 8.02 5.89
C VAL A 25 -1.12 8.06 6.83
N ASP A 26 -1.00 8.79 7.94
CA ASP A 26 -2.14 9.14 8.78
C ASP A 26 -3.02 10.22 8.10
N ALA A 27 -4.05 10.69 8.81
CA ALA A 27 -4.99 11.69 8.29
C ALA A 27 -4.34 13.06 8.06
N ASP A 28 -3.25 13.37 8.77
CA ASP A 28 -2.50 14.61 8.65
C ASP A 28 -1.40 14.51 7.58
N GLY A 29 -1.27 13.34 6.93
CA GLY A 29 -0.28 13.09 5.88
C GLY A 29 1.08 12.64 6.41
N ASN A 30 1.23 12.36 7.71
CA ASN A 30 2.49 11.89 8.25
C ASN A 30 2.69 10.41 7.89
N PRO A 31 3.89 10.01 7.41
CA PRO A 31 4.17 8.62 7.10
C PRO A 31 4.20 7.77 8.36
N VAL A 32 3.38 6.71 8.38
CA VAL A 32 3.26 5.75 9.47
C VAL A 32 3.70 4.34 9.08
N GLY A 33 3.95 4.09 7.80
CA GLY A 33 4.42 2.79 7.32
C GLY A 33 4.63 2.75 5.81
N ILE A 34 4.95 1.56 5.31
CA ILE A 34 5.16 1.28 3.89
C ILE A 34 4.61 -0.09 3.54
N VAL A 35 4.08 -0.23 2.33
CA VAL A 35 3.75 -1.52 1.71
C VAL A 35 4.53 -1.64 0.42
N THR A 36 5.18 -2.77 0.22
CA THR A 36 5.95 -3.11 -0.98
C THR A 36 5.24 -4.17 -1.81
N GLY A 37 5.65 -4.33 -3.07
CA GLY A 37 5.19 -5.44 -3.91
C GLY A 37 5.51 -6.82 -3.30
N SER A 38 6.61 -6.96 -2.59
CA SER A 38 6.99 -8.20 -1.90
C SER A 38 6.03 -8.55 -0.77
N ASP A 39 5.53 -7.56 -0.03
CA ASP A 39 4.51 -7.77 1.01
C ASP A 39 3.21 -8.32 0.41
N LEU A 40 2.81 -7.81 -0.76
CA LEU A 40 1.66 -8.32 -1.50
C LEU A 40 1.87 -9.79 -1.92
N ILE A 41 3.05 -10.12 -2.45
CA ILE A 41 3.36 -11.51 -2.82
C ILE A 41 3.31 -12.42 -1.59
N ALA A 42 3.89 -12.01 -0.47
CA ALA A 42 3.89 -12.77 0.78
C ALA A 42 2.48 -12.95 1.39
N LEU A 43 1.52 -12.06 1.08
CA LEU A 43 0.12 -12.22 1.47
C LEU A 43 -0.59 -13.28 0.63
N LEU A 44 -0.28 -13.38 -0.66
CA LEU A 44 -0.97 -14.28 -1.60
C LEU A 44 -0.33 -15.67 -1.71
N ALA A 45 0.95 -15.81 -1.36
CA ALA A 45 1.71 -17.04 -1.50
C ALA A 45 1.47 -18.07 -0.36
N ARG A 46 0.32 -18.01 0.32
CA ARG A 46 -0.04 -18.87 1.46
C ARG A 46 -1.10 -19.89 1.08
#